data_AF-A0A2V8LK66-F1
#
_entry.id   AF-A0A2V8LK66-F1
#
_cell.length_a   1.000
_cell.length_b   1.000
_cell.length_c   1.000
_cell.angle_alpha   90.00
_cell.angle_beta   90.00
_cell.angle_gamma   90.00
#
_symmetry.space_group_name_H-M   'P 1'
#
loop_
_entity.id
_entity.type
_entity.pdbx_description
1 polymer ?
#
loop_
_entity_poly.entity_id
_entity_poly.type
_entity_poly.pdbx_seq_one_letter_code
_entity_poly.pdbx_strand_id
1 'polypeptide(L)'
;MQNAYSRRDFVKVALAGIPVSMALGAKIDSIVSGVRLGAITYSFREMPRTPGAADAVDIMIKACTECGIGEIELFSPHLEPALGRAREDLRKWRLSTPMDH
;
A
#
# COMPACT_ATOMS: atom_id res chain seq x y z
N MET A 1 -27.40 8.99 -33.85
CA MET A 1 -26.90 7.62 -33.66
C MET A 1 -26.31 7.53 -32.26
N GLN A 2 -26.97 6.85 -31.32
CA GLN A 2 -26.39 6.59 -29.99
C GLN A 2 -25.54 5.33 -30.09
N ASN A 3 -24.22 5.49 -30.12
CA ASN A 3 -23.31 4.35 -29.98
C ASN A 3 -23.26 3.99 -28.49
N ALA A 4 -24.08 3.03 -28.07
CA ALA A 4 -23.94 2.44 -26.75
C ALA A 4 -22.64 1.62 -26.71
N TYR A 5 -21.65 2.07 -25.93
CA TYR A 5 -20.42 1.31 -25.73
C TYR A 5 -20.74 -0.06 -25.11
N SER A 6 -20.31 -1.14 -25.77
CA SER A 6 -20.52 -2.49 -25.27
C SER A 6 -19.42 -2.89 -24.28
N ARG A 7 -19.68 -3.94 -23.46
CA ARG A 7 -18.65 -4.54 -22.61
C ARG A 7 -17.39 -4.95 -23.38
N ARG A 8 -17.54 -5.33 -24.66
CA ARG A 8 -16.42 -5.68 -25.55
C ARG A 8 -15.59 -4.46 -25.93
N ASP A 9 -16.23 -3.31 -26.12
CA ASP A 9 -15.52 -2.06 -26.43
C ASP A 9 -14.76 -1.55 -25.22
N PHE A 10 -15.31 -1.71 -24.01
CA PHE A 10 -14.58 -1.47 -22.76
C PHE A 10 -13.33 -2.36 -22.66
N VAL A 11 -13.47 -3.67 -22.89
CA VAL A 11 -12.32 -4.60 -22.84
C VAL A 11 -11.24 -4.25 -23.87
N LYS A 12 -11.63 -3.86 -25.10
CA LYS A 12 -10.68 -3.43 -26.13
C LYS A 12 -9.87 -2.21 -25.69
N VAL A 13 -10.55 -1.21 -25.12
CA VAL A 13 -9.88 0.01 -24.61
C VAL A 13 -8.98 -0.33 -23.42
N ALA A 14 -9.45 -1.16 -22.48
CA ALA A 14 -8.66 -1.59 -21.33
C ALA A 14 -7.38 -2.33 -21.76
N LEU A 15 -7.48 -3.29 -22.70
CA LEU A 15 -6.33 -4.02 -23.22
C LEU A 15 -5.37 -3.12 -24.01
N ALA A 16 -5.89 -2.17 -24.78
CA ALA A 16 -5.07 -1.20 -25.50
C ALA A 16 -4.25 -0.29 -24.56
N GLY A 17 -4.71 -0.11 -23.31
CA GLY A 17 -4.01 0.67 -22.28
C GLY A 17 -2.85 -0.06 -21.59
N ILE A 18 -2.74 -1.39 -21.70
CA ILE A 18 -1.74 -2.18 -20.95
C ILE A 18 -0.30 -1.71 -21.20
N PRO A 19 0.18 -1.52 -22.45
CA PRO A 19 1.57 -1.13 -22.69
C PRO A 19 1.90 0.24 -22.07
N VAL A 20 0.93 1.17 -22.13
CA VAL A 20 1.08 2.51 -21.54
C VAL A 20 1.15 2.42 -20.02
N SER A 21 0.31 1.60 -19.38
CA SER A 21 0.37 1.39 -17.93
C SER A 21 1.67 0.72 -17.47
N MET A 22 2.27 -0.16 -18.27
CA MET A 22 3.58 -0.76 -17.96
C MET A 22 4.74 0.21 -18.14
N ALA A 23 4.63 1.14 -19.09
CA ALA A 23 5.66 2.14 -19.36
C ALA A 23 5.63 3.31 -18.35
N LEU A 24 4.42 3.69 -17.90
CA LEU A 24 4.22 4.82 -16.99
C LEU A 24 3.99 4.40 -15.53
N GLY A 25 3.75 3.13 -15.26
CA GLY A 25 3.62 2.62 -13.90
C GLY A 25 4.95 2.73 -13.15
N ALA A 26 4.90 3.17 -11.89
CA ALA A 26 6.07 3.18 -11.02
C ALA A 26 6.63 1.76 -10.91
N LYS A 27 7.75 1.50 -11.61
CA LYS A 27 8.47 0.24 -11.47
C LYS A 27 9.21 0.28 -10.15
N ILE A 28 8.74 -0.52 -9.21
CA ILE A 28 9.52 -0.87 -8.03
C ILE A 28 10.69 -1.74 -8.51
N ASP A 29 11.90 -1.19 -8.46
CA ASP A 29 13.14 -1.91 -8.71
C ASP A 29 14.11 -1.62 -7.57
N SER A 30 14.15 -2.54 -6.60
CA SER A 30 15.01 -2.45 -5.43
C SER A 30 16.30 -3.25 -5.58
N ILE A 31 16.68 -3.64 -6.80
CA ILE A 31 17.93 -4.39 -7.05
C ILE A 31 19.07 -3.41 -7.29
N VAL A 32 20.01 -3.34 -6.36
CA VAL A 32 21.23 -2.53 -6.48
C VAL A 32 22.43 -3.47 -6.60
N SER A 33 23.14 -3.42 -7.73
CA SER A 33 24.30 -4.27 -8.00
C SER A 33 24.03 -5.76 -7.81
N GLY A 34 22.84 -6.22 -8.17
CA GLY A 34 22.41 -7.62 -8.02
C GLY A 34 21.89 -8.01 -6.63
N VAL A 35 21.91 -7.08 -5.66
CA VAL A 35 21.37 -7.31 -4.31
C VAL A 35 19.94 -6.77 -4.24
N ARG A 36 19.00 -7.61 -3.81
CA ARG A 36 17.63 -7.20 -3.55
C ARG A 36 17.55 -6.49 -2.21
N LEU A 37 17.15 -5.23 -2.22
CA LEU A 37 16.97 -4.43 -1.02
C LEU A 37 15.51 -4.44 -0.56
N GLY A 38 15.34 -4.45 0.76
CA GLY A 38 14.08 -4.21 1.45
C GLY A 38 14.27 -3.20 2.57
N ALA A 39 13.17 -2.77 3.20
CA ALA A 39 13.21 -1.88 4.36
C ALA A 39 12.23 -2.28 5.45
N ILE A 40 12.62 -2.10 6.71
CA ILE A 40 11.66 -2.08 7.81
C ILE A 40 10.86 -0.78 7.77
N THR A 41 9.54 -0.86 7.87
CA THR A 41 8.66 0.32 7.86
C THR A 41 8.90 1.25 9.05
N TYR A 42 9.53 0.78 10.14
CA TYR A 42 9.99 1.63 11.24
C TYR A 42 10.93 2.76 10.81
N SER A 43 11.64 2.61 9.68
CA SER A 43 12.45 3.69 9.07
C SER A 43 11.63 4.93 8.74
N PHE A 44 10.31 4.78 8.55
CA PHE A 44 9.35 5.85 8.25
C PHE A 44 8.50 6.28 9.46
N ARG A 45 8.87 5.92 10.70
CA ARG A 45 8.07 6.16 11.92
C ARG A 45 7.66 7.62 12.18
N GLU A 46 8.37 8.58 11.58
CA GLU A 46 8.11 10.01 11.74
C GLU A 46 7.09 10.54 10.72
N MET A 47 6.68 9.71 9.75
CA MET A 47 5.64 10.10 8.80
C MET A 47 4.27 10.17 9.50
N PRO A 48 3.54 11.29 9.32
CA PRO A 48 2.22 11.43 9.91
C PRO A 48 1.24 10.50 9.22
N ARG A 49 0.31 9.92 10.00
CA ARG A 49 -0.86 9.25 9.44
C ARG A 49 -1.71 10.23 8.65
N THR A 50 -2.34 9.74 7.59
CA THR A 50 -3.35 10.50 6.86
C THR A 50 -4.49 10.89 7.81
N PRO A 51 -4.90 12.17 7.86
CA PRO A 51 -6.00 12.59 8.72
C PRO A 51 -7.28 11.79 8.44
N GLY A 52 -7.87 11.22 9.50
CA GLY A 52 -9.08 10.39 9.40
C GLY A 52 -8.86 8.95 8.93
N ALA A 53 -7.63 8.54 8.60
CA ALA A 53 -7.33 7.15 8.30
C ALA A 53 -7.34 6.28 9.57
N ALA A 54 -7.77 5.03 9.41
CA ALA A 54 -7.77 4.06 10.48
C ALA A 54 -6.35 3.68 10.91
N ASP A 55 -5.41 3.54 9.95
CA ASP A 55 -4.04 3.10 10.15
C ASP A 55 -3.04 3.96 9.34
N ALA A 56 -1.80 3.50 9.16
CA ALA A 56 -0.76 4.18 8.37
C ALA A 56 -0.44 3.47 7.05
N VAL A 57 -1.23 2.48 6.61
CA VAL A 57 -0.89 1.62 5.47
C VAL A 57 -0.69 2.42 4.18
N ASP A 58 -1.61 3.33 3.87
CA ASP A 58 -1.54 4.12 2.63
C ASP A 58 -0.28 4.98 2.55
N ILE A 59 0.10 5.64 3.66
CA ILE A 59 1.30 6.48 3.69
C ILE A 59 2.58 5.62 3.63
N MET A 60 2.56 4.41 4.21
CA MET A 60 3.69 3.47 4.11
C MET A 60 3.86 2.92 2.69
N ILE A 61 2.76 2.54 2.01
CA ILE A 61 2.80 2.09 0.62
C ILE A 61 3.36 3.21 -0.27
N LYS A 62 2.88 4.43 -0.06
CA LYS A 62 3.37 5.59 -0.81
C LYS A 62 4.86 5.81 -0.59
N ALA A 63 5.33 5.80 0.66
CA ALA A 63 6.75 5.97 0.98
C ALA A 63 7.62 4.86 0.35
N CYS A 64 7.20 3.60 0.45
CA CYS A 64 7.93 2.48 -0.15
C CYS A 64 7.97 2.61 -1.68
N THR A 65 6.87 3.01 -2.31
CA THR A 65 6.78 3.24 -3.76
C THR A 65 7.71 4.38 -4.19
N GLU A 66 7.73 5.50 -3.46
CA GLU A 66 8.63 6.63 -3.72
C GLU A 66 10.11 6.26 -3.56
N CYS A 67 10.43 5.36 -2.62
CA CYS A 67 11.77 4.81 -2.46
C CYS A 67 12.12 3.68 -3.45
N GLY A 68 11.18 3.22 -4.28
CA GLY A 68 11.39 2.07 -5.17
C GLY A 68 11.57 0.73 -4.44
N ILE A 69 11.04 0.61 -3.22
CA ILE A 69 11.19 -0.57 -2.35
C ILE A 69 9.95 -1.48 -2.49
N GLY A 70 10.18 -2.75 -2.83
CA GLY A 70 9.13 -3.76 -3.00
C GLY A 70 9.00 -4.78 -1.88
N GLU A 71 10.00 -4.84 -0.99
CA GLU A 71 10.03 -5.79 0.11
C GLU A 71 10.17 -5.05 1.43
N ILE A 72 9.33 -5.41 2.40
CA ILE A 72 9.29 -4.73 3.69
C ILE A 72 9.19 -5.68 4.86
N GLU A 73 9.78 -5.26 5.98
CA GLU A 73 9.44 -5.75 7.31
C GLU A 73 8.41 -4.79 7.94
N LEU A 74 7.33 -5.36 8.48
CA LEU A 74 6.21 -4.59 9.01
C LEU A 74 6.44 -4.22 10.48
N PHE A 75 6.33 -2.92 10.77
CA PHE A 75 6.33 -2.38 12.13
C PHE A 75 4.89 -2.27 12.62
N SER A 76 4.53 -3.01 13.68
CA SER A 76 3.12 -3.17 14.10
C SER A 76 2.36 -1.86 14.29
N PRO A 77 2.92 -0.77 14.83
CA PRO A 77 2.20 0.49 15.00
C PRO A 77 1.71 1.12 13.70
N HIS A 78 2.26 0.78 12.53
CA HIS A 78 1.74 1.28 11.25
C HIS A 78 0.48 0.55 10.78
N LEU A 79 0.22 -0.66 11.28
CA LEU A 79 -0.99 -1.44 10.99
C LEU A 79 -2.06 -1.26 12.06
N GLU A 80 -1.63 -0.89 13.27
CA GLU A 80 -2.54 -0.73 14.39
C GLU A 80 -3.43 0.51 14.20
N PRO A 81 -4.72 0.39 14.57
CA PRO A 81 -5.66 1.48 14.42
C PRO A 81 -5.24 2.67 15.29
N ALA A 82 -5.54 3.88 14.82
CA ALA A 82 -5.29 5.13 15.52
C ALA A 82 -6.26 5.37 16.69
N LEU A 83 -6.39 4.39 17.60
CA LEU A 83 -7.26 4.43 18.79
C LEU A 83 -6.80 5.44 19.86
N GLY A 84 -5.92 6.37 19.52
CA GLY A 84 -5.30 7.31 20.46
C GLY A 84 -4.25 6.67 21.37
N ARG A 85 -3.90 7.35 22.48
CA ARG A 85 -2.88 6.91 23.46
C ARG A 85 -3.40 5.93 24.52
N ALA A 86 -4.60 5.38 24.36
CA ALA A 86 -5.16 4.43 25.32
C ALA A 86 -4.59 3.03 25.09
N ARG A 87 -3.47 2.74 25.75
CA ARG A 87 -2.79 1.42 25.74
C ARG A 87 -3.76 0.24 25.89
N GLU A 88 -4.78 0.39 26.72
CA GLU A 88 -5.78 -0.65 26.97
C GLU A 88 -6.70 -0.91 25.78
N ASP A 89 -7.03 0.11 25.00
CA ASP A 89 -7.87 -0.06 23.80
C ASP A 89 -7.11 -0.77 22.70
N LEU A 90 -5.82 -0.43 22.51
CA LEU A 90 -4.92 -1.18 21.64
C LEU A 90 -4.74 -2.63 22.12
N ARG A 91 -4.62 -2.85 23.43
CA ARG A 91 -4.52 -4.21 24.00
C ARG A 91 -5.78 -5.02 23.71
N LYS A 92 -6.97 -4.46 23.96
CA LYS A 92 -8.24 -5.12 23.66
C LYS A 92 -8.34 -5.47 22.18
N TRP A 93 -8.02 -4.52 21.30
CA TRP A 93 -7.99 -4.76 19.87
C TRP A 93 -7.11 -5.96 19.51
N ARG A 94 -5.83 -5.95 19.95
CA ARG A 94 -4.87 -7.05 19.69
C ARG A 94 -5.36 -8.42 20.18
N LEU A 95 -6.09 -8.47 21.29
CA LEU A 95 -6.62 -9.71 21.87
C LEU A 95 -7.95 -10.15 21.24
N SER A 96 -8.69 -9.22 20.63
CA SER A 96 -9.99 -9.49 20.00
C SER A 96 -9.89 -9.82 18.52
N THR A 97 -8.73 -9.56 17.88
CA THR A 97 -8.51 -9.88 16.47
C THR A 97 -8.75 -11.39 16.24
N PRO A 98 -9.73 -11.77 15.40
CA PRO A 98 -10.01 -13.18 15.13
C PRO A 98 -8.77 -13.87 14.56
N MET A 99 -8.54 -15.12 14.97
CA MET A 99 -7.51 -15.96 14.36
C MET A 99 -7.93 -16.47 12.97
N ASP A 100 -9.22 -16.37 12.67
CA ASP A 100 -9.84 -16.75 11.41
C ASP A 100 -9.85 -15.51 10.49
N HIS A 101 -9.38 -15.64 9.25
CA HIS A 101 -9.21 -14.53 8.29
C HIS A 101 -10.35 -14.46 7.27
#